data_AF-A0A4R4V136-F1
#
_entry.id   AF-A0A4R4V136-F1
#
_cell.length_a   1.000
_cell.length_b   1.000
_cell.length_c   1.000
_cell.angle_alpha   90.00
_cell.angle_beta   90.00
_cell.angle_gamma   90.00
#
_symmetry.space_group_name_H-M   'P 1'
#
loop_
_entity.id
_entity.type
_entity.pdbx_description
1 polymer ?
#
loop_
_entity_poly.entity_id
_entity_poly.type
_entity_poly.pdbx_seq_one_letter_code
_entity_poly.pdbx_strand_id
1 'polypeptide(L)'
;MRHTAKRQSPLKVDPATDELISQGAHFLGVTKKDLVAAAVRVYLEQQREQIRRGMIESMKVLDGSLSSSVSILTGLSPERINELGGTGDWEE
;
A
#
# COMPACT_ATOMS: atom_id res chain seq x y z
N MET A 1 20.80 9.35 -24.35
CA MET A 1 19.78 9.10 -23.31
C MET A 1 19.74 10.29 -22.38
N ARG A 2 18.63 11.06 -22.33
CA ARG A 2 18.48 12.15 -21.34
C ARG A 2 18.13 11.49 -20.00
N HIS A 3 19.02 11.57 -19.02
CA HIS A 3 18.63 11.32 -17.64
C HIS A 3 17.64 12.41 -17.23
N THR A 4 16.35 12.09 -17.17
CA THR A 4 15.35 12.98 -16.57
C THR A 4 15.76 13.16 -15.12
N ALA A 5 16.24 14.36 -14.75
CA ALA A 5 16.55 14.67 -13.37
C ALA A 5 15.32 14.32 -12.51
N LYS A 6 15.52 13.53 -11.43
CA LYS A 6 14.43 13.07 -10.58
C LYS A 6 13.64 14.30 -10.10
N ARG A 7 12.36 14.37 -10.48
CA ARG A 7 11.45 15.45 -10.11
C ARG A 7 11.39 15.53 -8.59
N GLN A 8 11.63 16.71 -8.04
CA GLN A 8 11.45 16.99 -6.62
C GLN A 8 10.08 17.64 -6.44
N SER A 9 9.34 17.20 -5.43
CA SER A 9 8.02 17.71 -5.11
C SER A 9 8.00 18.20 -3.66
N PRO A 10 7.37 19.35 -3.38
CA PRO A 10 7.18 19.80 -2.00
C PRO A 10 6.35 18.79 -1.19
N LEU A 11 6.75 18.55 0.05
CA LEU A 11 5.98 17.76 1.01
C LEU A 11 5.51 18.70 2.12
N LYS A 12 4.18 18.80 2.29
CA LYS A 12 3.61 19.53 3.42
C LYS A 12 3.63 18.64 4.65
N VAL A 13 4.11 19.20 5.75
CA VAL A 13 4.12 18.58 7.08
C VAL A 13 3.61 19.60 8.09
N ASP A 14 3.15 19.13 9.24
CA ASP A 14 2.81 20.02 10.35
C ASP A 14 4.07 20.65 10.97
N PRO A 15 3.95 21.78 11.69
CA PRO A 15 5.10 22.49 12.25
C PRO A 15 5.95 21.66 13.21
N ALA A 16 5.32 20.82 14.05
CA ALA A 16 6.06 20.01 15.03
C ALA A 16 6.92 18.96 14.31
N THR A 17 6.39 18.36 13.25
CA THR A 17 7.17 17.43 12.40
C THR A 17 8.30 18.15 11.66
N ASP A 18 8.11 19.37 11.15
CA ASP A 18 9.23 20.11 10.51
C ASP A 18 10.34 20.45 11.51
N GLU A 19 10.01 20.77 12.75
CA GLU A 19 11.02 20.99 13.81
C GLU A 19 11.85 19.72 14.06
N LEU A 20 11.20 18.56 14.19
CA LEU A 20 11.89 17.28 14.35
C LEU A 20 12.78 16.95 13.15
N ILE A 21 12.29 17.18 11.92
CA ILE A 21 13.09 17.00 10.70
C ILE A 21 14.29 17.94 10.70
N SER A 22 14.11 19.19 11.12
CA SER A 22 15.16 20.21 11.18
C SER A 22 16.26 19.82 12.15
N GLN A 23 15.89 19.51 13.38
CA GLN A 23 16.83 19.13 14.44
C GLN A 23 17.54 17.83 14.09
N GLY A 24 16.80 16.80 13.66
CA GLY A 24 17.36 15.52 13.27
C GLY A 24 18.37 15.66 12.13
N ALA A 25 18.04 16.43 11.09
CA ALA A 25 18.93 16.66 9.96
C ALA A 25 20.20 17.40 10.38
N HIS A 26 20.05 18.41 11.24
CA HIS A 26 21.18 19.16 11.79
C HIS A 26 22.14 18.26 12.58
N PHE A 27 21.63 17.49 13.56
CA PHE A 27 22.45 16.63 14.40
C PHE A 27 23.12 15.50 13.62
N LEU A 28 22.47 14.98 12.58
CA LEU A 28 23.00 13.91 11.75
C LEU A 28 23.91 14.41 10.62
N GLY A 29 24.05 15.73 10.43
CA GLY A 29 24.86 16.31 9.36
C GLY A 29 24.36 15.97 7.95
N VAL A 30 23.05 15.76 7.78
CA VAL A 30 22.41 15.43 6.51
C VAL A 30 21.43 16.51 6.09
N THR A 31 21.01 16.52 4.82
CA THR A 31 19.92 17.42 4.41
C THR A 31 18.58 16.92 4.96
N LYS A 32 17.64 17.84 5.23
CA LYS A 32 16.25 17.48 5.60
C LYS A 32 15.64 16.47 4.62
N LYS A 33 15.89 16.65 3.32
CA LYS A 33 15.40 15.77 2.26
C LYS A 33 15.97 14.35 2.39
N ASP A 34 17.27 14.21 2.64
CA ASP A 34 17.90 12.91 2.76
C ASP A 34 17.45 12.17 4.01
N LEU A 35 17.26 12.90 5.12
CA LEU A 35 16.66 12.38 6.34
C LEU A 35 15.26 11.81 6.06
N VAL A 36 14.37 12.60 5.44
CA VAL A 36 13.00 12.16 5.10
C VAL A 36 13.05 10.96 4.15
N ALA A 37 13.93 10.98 3.15
CA ALA A 37 14.06 9.86 2.21
C ALA A 37 14.53 8.57 2.90
N ALA A 38 15.44 8.66 3.89
CA ALA A 38 15.87 7.52 4.68
C ALA A 38 14.73 7.02 5.59
N ALA A 39 14.07 7.93 6.31
CA ALA A 39 12.97 7.60 7.21
C ALA A 39 11.82 6.89 6.50
N VAL A 40 11.42 7.37 5.31
CA VAL A 40 10.36 6.74 4.50
C VAL A 40 10.73 5.30 4.11
N ARG A 41 11.98 5.06 3.69
CA ARG A 41 12.43 3.70 3.34
C ARG A 41 12.37 2.76 4.54
N VAL A 42 12.86 3.22 5.68
CA VAL A 42 12.85 2.44 6.92
C VAL A 42 11.42 2.13 7.37
N TYR A 43 10.54 3.14 7.35
CA TYR A 43 9.13 2.96 7.71
C TYR A 43 8.44 1.94 6.81
N LEU A 44 8.65 2.03 5.49
CA LEU A 44 8.06 1.08 4.54
C LEU A 44 8.61 -0.34 4.71
N GLU A 45 9.90 -0.52 5.00
CA GLU A 45 10.46 -1.86 5.25
C GLU A 45 9.86 -2.48 6.52
N GLN A 46 9.67 -1.69 7.58
CA GLN A 46 8.99 -2.15 8.80
C GLN A 46 7.54 -2.55 8.54
N GLN A 47 6.86 -1.86 7.62
CA GLN A 47 5.47 -2.15 7.24
C GLN A 47 5.32 -3.19 6.13
N ARG A 48 6.42 -3.77 5.64
CA ARG A 48 6.42 -4.64 4.46
C ARG A 48 5.45 -5.81 4.56
N GLU A 49 5.38 -6.46 5.72
CA GLU A 49 4.47 -7.60 5.90
C GLU A 49 3.00 -7.17 6.00
N GLN A 50 2.72 -6.00 6.58
CA GLN A 50 1.37 -5.44 6.58
C GLN A 50 0.94 -5.08 5.15
N ILE A 51 1.82 -4.41 4.40
CA ILE A 51 1.57 -4.05 2.99
C ILE A 51 1.36 -5.31 2.15
N ARG A 52 2.20 -6.34 2.33
CA ARG A 52 2.08 -7.62 1.63
C ARG A 52 0.73 -8.29 1.93
N ARG A 53 0.30 -8.34 3.18
CA ARG A 53 -1.01 -8.90 3.57
C ARG A 53 -2.16 -8.12 2.93
N GLY A 54 -2.17 -6.79 3.05
CA GLY A 54 -3.20 -5.95 2.43
C GLY A 54 -3.23 -6.07 0.91
N MET A 55 -2.07 -6.24 0.26
CA MET A 55 -1.99 -6.48 -1.17
C MET A 55 -2.57 -7.85 -1.55
N ILE A 56 -2.25 -8.92 -0.82
CA ILE A 56 -2.82 -10.25 -1.06
C ILE A 56 -4.34 -10.23 -0.87
N GLU A 57 -4.84 -9.60 0.19
CA GLU A 57 -6.28 -9.45 0.43
C GLU A 57 -6.96 -8.66 -0.70
N SER A 58 -6.36 -7.55 -1.12
CA SER A 58 -6.87 -6.77 -2.25
C SER A 58 -6.87 -7.58 -3.55
N MET A 59 -5.83 -8.38 -3.80
CA MET A 59 -5.75 -9.24 -4.97
C MET A 59 -6.78 -10.37 -4.96
N LYS A 60 -7.14 -10.92 -3.80
CA LYS A 60 -8.22 -11.92 -3.71
C LYS A 60 -9.56 -11.33 -4.14
N VAL A 61 -9.85 -10.11 -3.72
CA VAL A 61 -11.07 -9.40 -4.15
C VAL A 61 -11.06 -9.14 -5.66
N LEU A 62 -9.88 -8.86 -6.22
CA LEU A 62 -9.68 -8.49 -7.62
C LEU A 62 -9.31 -9.66 -8.53
N ASP A 63 -9.34 -10.91 -8.06
CA ASP A 63 -8.85 -12.07 -8.83
C ASP A 63 -9.69 -12.37 -10.08
N GLY A 64 -10.78 -11.63 -10.30
CA GLY A 64 -11.60 -11.67 -11.51
C GLY A 64 -12.44 -12.94 -11.60
N SER A 65 -12.40 -13.81 -10.59
CA SER A 65 -13.22 -15.01 -10.56
C SER A 65 -14.70 -14.65 -10.41
N LEU A 66 -15.57 -15.50 -10.95
CA LEU A 66 -17.01 -15.39 -10.75
C LEU A 66 -17.36 -15.44 -9.25
N SER A 67 -16.63 -16.26 -8.49
CA SER A 67 -16.75 -16.35 -7.02
C SER A 67 -16.47 -15.02 -6.31
N SER A 68 -15.37 -14.34 -6.64
CA SER A 68 -15.05 -13.03 -6.07
C SER A 68 -16.07 -11.97 -6.46
N SER A 69 -16.55 -11.99 -7.71
CA SER A 69 -17.60 -11.08 -8.18
C SER A 69 -18.94 -11.27 -7.44
N VAL A 70 -19.36 -12.52 -7.24
CA VAL A 70 -20.58 -12.86 -6.47
C VAL A 70 -20.40 -12.50 -5.00
N SER A 71 -19.22 -12.71 -4.40
CA SER A 71 -18.92 -12.29 -3.04
C SER A 71 -19.03 -10.78 -2.86
N ILE A 72 -18.53 -9.97 -3.80
CA ILE A 72 -18.67 -8.51 -3.78
C ILE A 72 -20.15 -8.08 -3.90
N LEU A 73 -20.91 -8.70 -4.80
CA LEU A 73 -22.31 -8.36 -5.06
C LEU A 73 -23.24 -8.73 -3.91
N THR A 74 -22.97 -9.85 -3.23
CA THR A 74 -23.87 -10.42 -2.20
C THR A 74 -23.40 -10.12 -0.78
N GLY A 75 -22.15 -9.72 -0.58
CA GLY A 75 -21.52 -9.56 0.73
C GLY A 75 -21.30 -10.87 1.48
N LEU A 76 -21.54 -12.02 0.84
CA LEU A 76 -21.34 -13.34 1.42
C LEU A 76 -19.88 -13.78 1.28
N SER A 77 -19.36 -14.49 2.29
CA SER A 77 -18.02 -15.06 2.21
C SER A 77 -17.96 -16.20 1.18
N PRO A 78 -16.78 -16.52 0.62
CA PRO A 78 -16.61 -17.63 -0.32
C PRO A 78 -17.11 -18.97 0.24
N GLU A 79 -16.92 -19.21 1.53
CA GLU A 79 -17.39 -20.42 2.22
C GLU A 79 -18.92 -20.48 2.22
N ARG A 80 -19.58 -19.35 2.51
CA ARG A 80 -21.04 -19.28 2.50
C ARG A 80 -21.62 -19.42 1.10
N ILE A 81 -20.92 -18.91 0.07
CA ILE A 81 -21.31 -19.12 -1.32
C ILE A 81 -21.20 -20.60 -1.71
N ASN A 82 -20.13 -21.28 -1.32
CA ASN A 82 -19.98 -22.72 -1.55
C ASN A 82 -21.05 -23.55 -0.84
N GLU A 83 -21.40 -23.21 0.41
CA GLU A 83 -22.52 -23.85 1.13
C GLU A 83 -23.87 -23.69 0.43
N LEU A 84 -24.03 -22.62 -0.36
CA LEU A 84 -25.26 -22.32 -1.12
C LEU A 84 -25.24 -22.86 -2.55
N GLY A 85 -24.27 -23.73 -2.90
CA GLY A 85 -24.16 -24.36 -4.21
C GLY A 85 -23.01 -23.84 -5.08
N GLY A 86 -22.20 -22.90 -4.59
CA GLY A 86 -21.04 -22.36 -5.29
C GLY A 86 -21.41 -21.43 -6.45
N THR A 87 -20.43 -21.05 -7.26
CA THR A 87 -20.66 -20.15 -8.41
C THR A 87 -20.87 -20.85 -9.75
N GLY A 88 -20.61 -22.17 -9.85
CA GLY A 88 -20.92 -23.01 -11.01
C GLY A 88 -20.26 -22.60 -12.33
N ASP A 89 -19.69 -23.55 -13.07
CA ASP A 89 -19.38 -23.34 -14.48
C ASP A 89 -20.69 -23.54 -15.28
N TRP A 90 -21.47 -22.47 -15.43
CA TRP A 90 -22.67 -22.47 -16.28
C TRP A 90 -22.27 -22.30 -17.75
N GLU A 91 -21.37 -23.14 -18.25
CA GLU A 91 -21.11 -23.32 -19.68
C GLU A 91 -21.56 -24.71 -20.10
N GLU A 92 -22.72 -24.76 -20.77
CA GLU A 92 -23.00 -25.69 -21.87
C GLU A 92 -23.40 -24.87 -23.09
#